data_AF-A0AAN6IZJ0-F1
#
_entry.id   AF-A0AAN6IZJ0-F1
#
_cell.length_a   1.000
_cell.length_b   1.000
_cell.length_c   1.000
_cell.angle_alpha   90.00
_cell.angle_beta   90.00
_cell.angle_gamma   90.00
#
_symmetry.space_group_name_H-M   'P 1'
#
loop_
_entity.id
_entity.type
_entity.pdbx_description
1 polymer ?
#
loop_
_entity_poly.entity_id
_entity_poly.type
_entity_poly.pdbx_seq_one_letter_code
_entity_poly.pdbx_strand_id
1 'polypeptide(L)'
;MPMPTLAFEMPEYAKATREQRASASYLSSFVRWVQLKKYQYEVTFSLYMLTPTEKCIFNLILFILVSLLVTAALFYLPNHLAVIYNRIYYYINGEFAYTSAAAGAGAKAAAASASSYMTDGLLMSSTASSALASPSVRAVLGEL
;
A
#
# COMPACT_ATOMS: atom_id res chain seq x y z
N MET A 1 -51.09 -48.48 56.62
CA MET A 1 -50.42 -47.18 56.89
C MET A 1 -49.48 -46.90 55.73
N PRO A 2 -49.69 -45.82 54.95
CA PRO A 2 -48.87 -45.52 53.78
C PRO A 2 -47.58 -44.79 54.18
N MET A 3 -46.46 -45.19 53.60
CA MET A 3 -45.14 -44.60 53.85
C MET A 3 -44.97 -43.27 53.07
N PRO A 4 -44.41 -42.22 53.68
CA PRO A 4 -44.12 -40.98 52.97
C PRO A 4 -42.83 -41.13 52.14
N THR A 5 -42.97 -41.10 50.82
CA THR A 5 -41.87 -40.96 49.87
C THR A 5 -41.34 -39.53 49.94
N LEU A 6 -40.16 -39.35 50.53
CA LEU A 6 -39.44 -38.09 50.46
C LEU A 6 -38.84 -37.94 49.05
N ALA A 7 -39.49 -37.12 48.24
CA ALA A 7 -38.93 -36.63 47.00
C ALA A 7 -37.69 -35.81 47.33
N PHE A 8 -36.52 -36.32 46.96
CA PHE A 8 -35.27 -35.59 46.99
C PHE A 8 -35.34 -34.48 45.92
N GLU A 9 -35.77 -33.29 46.33
CA GLU A 9 -35.73 -32.10 45.51
C GLU A 9 -34.27 -31.75 45.22
N MET A 10 -33.85 -31.86 43.97
CA MET A 10 -32.50 -31.45 43.57
C MET A 10 -32.46 -29.91 43.55
N PRO A 11 -31.54 -29.29 44.32
CA PRO A 11 -31.48 -27.85 44.43
C PRO A 11 -31.19 -27.22 43.07
N GLU A 12 -31.88 -26.10 42.83
CA GLU A 12 -31.86 -25.25 41.63
C GLU A 12 -30.48 -24.63 41.28
N TYR A 13 -29.39 -25.16 41.84
CA TYR A 13 -28.03 -24.66 41.64
C TYR A 13 -27.40 -25.14 40.32
N ALA A 14 -27.86 -26.28 39.78
CA ALA A 14 -27.28 -26.88 38.59
C ALA A 14 -27.54 -26.09 37.29
N LYS A 15 -28.57 -25.23 37.26
CA LYS A 15 -28.87 -24.38 36.10
C LYS A 15 -27.96 -23.16 35.99
N ALA A 16 -27.63 -22.50 37.10
CA ALA A 16 -26.79 -21.29 37.08
C ALA A 16 -25.36 -21.59 36.59
N THR A 17 -24.79 -22.74 36.94
CA THR A 17 -23.43 -23.10 36.54
C THR A 17 -23.30 -23.46 35.07
N ARG A 18 -24.40 -23.84 34.39
CA ARG A 18 -24.37 -24.23 32.96
C ARG A 18 -24.35 -23.03 32.03
N GLU A 19 -25.10 -21.97 32.36
CA GLU A 19 -25.12 -20.75 31.55
C GLU A 19 -23.86 -19.91 31.73
N GLN A 20 -23.29 -19.85 32.94
CA GLN A 20 -22.02 -19.16 33.20
C GLN A 20 -20.82 -19.83 32.49
N ARG A 21 -20.89 -21.15 32.28
CA ARG A 21 -19.87 -21.94 31.56
C ARG A 21 -19.91 -21.71 30.04
N ALA A 22 -21.05 -21.33 29.48
CA ALA A 22 -21.20 -21.06 28.05
C ALA A 22 -20.52 -19.73 27.65
N SER A 23 -20.72 -18.67 28.45
CA SER A 23 -20.08 -17.36 28.24
C SER A 23 -18.59 -17.38 28.61
N ALA A 24 -18.21 -18.21 29.57
CA ALA A 24 -16.81 -18.43 29.93
C ALA A 24 -16.05 -19.30 28.92
N SER A 25 -16.69 -20.03 28.00
CA SER A 25 -16.05 -21.13 27.26
C SER A 25 -14.85 -20.70 26.40
N TYR A 26 -14.93 -19.56 25.71
CA TYR A 26 -13.82 -19.06 24.90
C TYR A 26 -12.75 -18.37 25.75
N LEU A 27 -13.17 -17.55 26.72
CA LEU A 27 -12.25 -16.85 27.62
C LEU A 27 -11.51 -17.82 28.55
N SER A 28 -12.18 -18.85 29.08
CA SER A 28 -11.59 -19.89 29.93
C SER A 28 -10.63 -20.78 29.14
N SER A 29 -10.97 -21.09 27.88
CA SER A 29 -10.07 -21.83 26.99
C SER A 29 -8.84 -21.02 26.62
N PHE A 30 -9.01 -19.71 26.37
CA PHE A 30 -7.91 -18.78 26.12
C PHE A 30 -7.02 -18.60 27.35
N VAL A 31 -7.59 -18.40 28.54
CA VAL A 31 -6.85 -18.30 29.80
C VAL A 31 -6.05 -19.58 30.06
N ARG A 32 -6.66 -20.76 29.84
CA ARG A 32 -5.96 -22.04 29.95
C ARG A 32 -4.83 -22.17 28.94
N TRP A 33 -5.03 -21.73 27.69
CA TRP A 33 -3.98 -21.71 26.66
C TRP A 33 -2.82 -20.76 27.02
N VAL A 34 -3.11 -19.57 27.55
CA VAL A 34 -2.11 -18.62 28.04
C VAL A 34 -1.34 -19.20 29.24
N GLN A 35 -2.01 -19.89 30.15
CA GLN A 35 -1.36 -20.56 31.27
C GLN A 35 -0.39 -21.64 30.79
N LEU A 36 -0.78 -22.49 29.83
CA LEU A 36 0.11 -23.47 29.22
C LEU A 36 1.33 -22.81 28.54
N LYS A 37 1.13 -21.69 27.84
CA LYS A 37 2.21 -20.89 27.25
C LYS A 37 3.15 -20.31 28.31
N LYS A 38 2.61 -19.87 29.46
CA LYS A 38 3.38 -19.35 30.60
C LYS A 38 4.28 -20.44 31.20
N TYR A 39 3.76 -21.66 31.40
CA TYR A 39 4.56 -22.79 31.89
C TYR A 39 5.73 -23.11 30.97
N GLN A 40 5.50 -23.06 29.66
CA GLN A 40 6.56 -23.31 28.69
C GLN A 40 7.58 -22.15 28.65
N TYR A 41 7.11 -20.92 28.89
CA TYR A 41 7.98 -19.77 29.11
C TYR A 41 8.88 -19.94 30.33
N GLU A 42 8.34 -20.51 31.41
CA GLU A 42 9.09 -20.84 32.62
C GLU A 42 10.14 -21.94 32.38
N VAL A 43 9.83 -22.94 31.55
CA VAL A 43 10.72 -24.09 31.31
C VAL A 43 11.80 -23.83 30.26
N THR A 44 11.50 -23.05 29.21
CA THR A 44 12.39 -22.93 28.03
C THR A 44 13.20 -21.65 28.02
N PHE A 45 12.64 -20.59 28.60
CA PHE A 45 13.32 -19.34 28.75
C PHE A 45 13.91 -19.36 30.15
N SER A 46 15.21 -19.10 30.32
CA SER A 46 15.97 -19.20 31.58
C SER A 46 15.43 -18.33 32.74
N LEU A 47 14.28 -17.70 32.54
CA LEU A 47 13.51 -16.91 33.47
C LEU A 47 13.19 -17.64 34.79
N TYR A 48 13.09 -18.97 34.85
CA TYR A 48 12.83 -19.63 36.14
C TYR A 48 13.91 -19.37 37.20
N MET A 49 15.14 -19.09 36.75
CA MET A 49 16.27 -18.77 37.63
C MET A 49 16.30 -17.31 38.08
N LEU A 50 15.45 -16.47 37.49
CA LEU A 50 15.36 -15.04 37.76
C LEU A 50 14.24 -14.79 38.79
N THR A 51 14.50 -13.99 39.81
CA THR A 51 13.54 -13.61 40.86
C THR A 51 12.23 -13.11 40.22
N PRO A 52 11.02 -13.45 40.74
CA PRO A 52 9.75 -13.09 40.10
C PRO A 52 9.58 -11.59 39.80
N THR A 53 10.24 -10.74 40.59
CA THR A 53 10.32 -9.29 40.36
C THR A 53 11.13 -8.94 39.11
N GLU A 54 12.25 -9.63 38.87
CA GLU A 54 13.13 -9.43 37.71
C GLU A 54 12.49 -9.88 36.39
N LYS A 55 11.63 -10.92 36.42
CA LYS A 55 10.81 -11.34 35.26
C LYS A 55 9.91 -10.21 34.74
N CYS A 56 9.42 -9.36 35.64
CA CYS A 56 8.55 -8.23 35.29
C CYS A 56 9.33 -7.18 34.47
N ILE A 57 10.54 -6.85 34.91
CA ILE A 57 11.40 -5.86 34.24
C ILE A 57 11.86 -6.39 32.87
N PHE A 58 12.22 -7.67 32.76
CA PHE A 58 12.60 -8.25 31.48
C PHE A 58 11.42 -8.24 30.47
N ASN A 59 10.22 -8.62 30.91
CA ASN A 59 9.04 -8.62 30.06
C ASN A 59 8.59 -7.20 29.68
N LEU A 60 8.82 -6.21 30.56
CA LEU A 60 8.62 -4.80 30.25
C LEU A 60 9.60 -4.32 29.17
N ILE A 61 10.89 -4.63 29.31
CA ILE A 61 11.90 -4.27 28.31
C ILE A 61 11.58 -4.92 26.96
N LEU A 62 11.21 -6.21 26.95
CA LEU A 62 10.79 -6.91 25.74
C LEU A 62 9.54 -6.28 25.13
N PHE A 63 8.54 -5.94 25.95
CA PHE A 63 7.33 -5.25 25.49
C PHE A 63 7.65 -3.87 24.90
N ILE A 64 8.54 -3.11 25.54
CA ILE A 64 9.01 -1.81 25.03
C ILE A 64 9.75 -2.00 23.71
N LEU A 65 10.64 -2.99 23.59
CA LEU A 65 11.42 -3.25 22.38
C LEU A 65 10.50 -3.67 21.22
N VAL A 66 9.55 -4.56 21.48
CA VAL A 66 8.54 -4.98 20.48
C VAL A 66 7.61 -3.82 20.13
N SER A 67 7.14 -3.04 21.10
CA SER A 67 6.29 -1.87 20.85
C SER A 67 7.04 -0.81 20.03
N LEU A 68 8.31 -0.59 20.33
CA LEU A 68 9.19 0.30 19.57
C LEU A 68 9.38 -0.22 18.14
N LEU A 69 9.64 -1.53 17.98
CA LEU A 69 9.78 -2.16 16.68
C LEU A 69 8.49 -2.07 15.85
N VAL A 70 7.33 -2.34 16.45
CA VAL A 70 6.04 -2.29 15.78
C VAL A 70 5.71 -0.84 15.39
N THR A 71 5.93 0.12 16.26
CA THR A 71 5.69 1.54 15.96
C THR A 71 6.65 2.03 14.87
N ALA A 72 7.93 1.66 14.95
CA ALA A 72 8.93 1.97 13.93
C ALA A 72 8.56 1.31 12.59
N ALA A 73 8.13 0.06 12.59
CA ALA A 73 7.64 -0.61 11.39
C ALA A 73 6.41 0.11 10.85
N LEU A 74 5.38 0.37 11.64
CA LEU A 74 4.17 1.05 11.17
C LEU A 74 4.42 2.49 10.68
N PHE A 75 5.45 3.19 11.18
CA PHE A 75 5.77 4.55 10.76
C PHE A 75 6.77 4.60 9.58
N TYR A 76 7.76 3.71 9.57
CA TYR A 76 8.80 3.66 8.54
C TYR A 76 8.36 2.86 7.31
N LEU A 77 7.66 1.75 7.52
CA LEU A 77 7.21 0.88 6.45
C LEU A 77 6.27 1.57 5.45
N PRO A 78 5.28 2.43 5.79
CA PRO A 78 4.44 3.07 4.78
C PRO A 78 5.24 3.94 3.80
N ASN A 79 6.25 4.68 4.27
CA ASN A 79 7.12 5.46 3.39
C ASN A 79 7.94 4.54 2.47
N HIS A 80 8.47 3.44 3.01
CA HIS A 80 9.20 2.44 2.22
C HIS A 80 8.31 1.66 1.24
N LEU A 81 7.08 1.33 1.63
CA LEU A 81 6.10 0.67 0.78
C LEU A 81 5.62 1.59 -0.33
N ALA A 82 5.47 2.90 -0.10
CA ALA A 82 5.08 3.85 -1.15
C ALA A 82 6.12 3.90 -2.28
N VAL A 83 7.41 3.89 -1.96
CA VAL A 83 8.50 3.86 -2.96
C VAL A 83 8.48 2.54 -3.74
N ILE A 84 8.33 1.41 -3.05
CA ILE A 84 8.26 0.08 -3.68
C ILE A 84 7.01 -0.02 -4.56
N TYR A 85 5.87 0.46 -4.07
CA TYR A 85 4.59 0.47 -4.78
C TYR A 85 4.66 1.29 -6.06
N ASN A 86 5.25 2.49 -6.02
CA ASN A 86 5.40 3.33 -7.20
C ASN A 86 6.31 2.66 -8.26
N ARG A 87 7.41 2.01 -7.82
CA ARG A 87 8.25 1.22 -8.73
C ARG A 87 7.50 0.03 -9.34
N ILE A 88 6.71 -0.70 -8.55
CA ILE A 88 5.91 -1.82 -9.05
C ILE A 88 4.85 -1.32 -10.04
N TYR A 89 4.15 -0.25 -9.69
CA TYR A 89 3.16 0.39 -10.57
C TYR A 89 3.79 0.86 -11.88
N TYR A 90 5.02 1.36 -11.81
CA TYR A 90 5.81 1.71 -12.98
C TYR A 90 6.17 0.49 -13.84
N TYR A 91 6.59 -0.63 -13.27
CA TYR A 91 6.90 -1.80 -14.07
C TYR A 91 5.66 -2.43 -14.72
N ILE A 92 4.51 -2.36 -14.06
CA ILE A 92 3.25 -2.92 -14.57
C ILE A 92 2.65 -2.04 -15.68
N ASN A 93 2.66 -0.71 -15.53
CA ASN A 93 2.03 0.21 -16.48
C ASN A 93 3.03 0.86 -17.46
N GLY A 94 4.32 0.86 -17.12
CA GLY A 94 5.37 1.59 -17.82
C GLY A 94 5.76 0.95 -19.14
N GLU A 95 5.64 -0.37 -19.31
CA GLU A 95 5.87 -1.02 -20.61
C GLU A 95 4.90 -0.46 -21.68
N PHE A 96 3.65 -0.20 -21.29
CA PHE A 96 2.65 0.49 -22.12
C PHE A 96 2.97 1.97 -22.33
N ALA A 97 3.49 2.68 -21.32
CA ALA A 97 3.83 4.09 -21.42
C ALA A 97 5.07 4.34 -22.31
N TYR A 98 6.09 3.49 -22.25
CA TYR A 98 7.28 3.63 -23.10
C TYR A 98 7.00 3.31 -24.56
N THR A 99 6.23 2.26 -24.85
CA THR A 99 5.84 1.92 -26.23
C THR A 99 4.91 2.97 -26.83
N SER A 100 3.93 3.47 -26.07
CA SER A 100 3.03 4.55 -26.53
C SER A 100 3.72 5.92 -26.63
N ALA A 101 4.65 6.25 -25.73
CA ALA A 101 5.44 7.48 -25.81
C ALA A 101 6.47 7.43 -26.95
N ALA A 102 7.13 6.29 -27.19
CA ALA A 102 8.03 6.11 -28.33
C ALA A 102 7.27 6.16 -29.67
N ALA A 103 6.10 5.52 -29.76
CA ALA A 103 5.23 5.60 -30.93
C ALA A 103 4.68 7.02 -31.15
N GLY A 104 4.26 7.70 -30.08
CA GLY A 104 3.76 9.08 -30.13
C GLY A 104 4.84 10.12 -30.44
N ALA A 105 6.07 9.93 -29.96
CA ALA A 105 7.21 10.81 -30.26
C ALA A 105 7.62 10.71 -31.74
N GLY A 106 7.66 9.50 -32.30
CA GLY A 106 7.89 9.29 -33.73
C GLY A 106 6.80 9.91 -34.62
N ALA A 107 5.53 9.76 -34.24
CA ALA A 107 4.40 10.36 -34.96
C ALA A 107 4.42 11.90 -34.90
N LYS A 108 4.75 12.49 -33.76
CA LYS A 108 4.87 13.95 -33.61
C LYS A 108 6.07 14.52 -34.38
N ALA A 109 7.20 13.81 -34.41
CA ALA A 109 8.37 14.20 -35.19
C ALA A 109 8.08 14.15 -36.71
N ALA A 110 7.37 13.13 -37.18
CA ALA A 110 6.94 13.02 -38.59
C ALA A 110 5.90 14.08 -38.99
N ALA A 111 4.98 14.44 -38.09
CA ALA A 111 4.01 15.51 -38.35
C ALA A 111 4.67 16.91 -38.34
N ALA A 112 5.70 17.12 -37.51
CA ALA A 112 6.44 18.38 -37.45
C ALA A 112 7.29 18.60 -38.71
N SER A 113 8.01 17.57 -39.16
CA SER A 113 8.72 17.62 -40.46
C SER A 113 7.75 17.73 -41.63
N ALA A 114 6.50 17.28 -41.44
CA ALA A 114 5.46 17.46 -42.42
C ALA A 114 5.01 18.92 -42.61
N SER A 115 4.78 19.61 -41.50
CA SER A 115 4.40 21.01 -41.52
C SER A 115 5.51 21.92 -42.07
N SER A 116 6.79 21.60 -41.82
CA SER A 116 7.90 22.43 -42.31
C SER A 116 8.02 22.41 -43.83
N TYR A 117 7.87 21.25 -44.48
CA TYR A 117 7.94 21.20 -45.95
C TYR A 117 6.79 21.94 -46.63
N MET A 118 5.58 21.94 -46.04
CA MET A 118 4.43 22.66 -46.59
C MET A 118 4.60 24.17 -46.46
N THR A 119 5.17 24.61 -45.34
CA THR A 119 5.39 26.02 -45.06
C THR A 119 6.51 26.57 -45.96
N ASP A 120 7.63 25.84 -46.11
CA ASP A 120 8.72 26.23 -47.02
C ASP A 120 8.25 26.26 -48.48
N GLY A 121 7.41 25.31 -48.91
CA GLY A 121 6.83 25.31 -50.25
C GLY A 121 5.92 26.52 -50.52
N LEU A 122 5.11 26.92 -49.54
CA LEU A 122 4.22 28.08 -49.65
C LEU A 122 5.01 29.41 -49.67
N LEU A 123 6.05 29.52 -48.84
CA LEU A 123 6.93 30.68 -48.82
C LEU A 123 7.70 30.83 -50.14
N MET A 124 8.20 29.73 -50.71
CA MET A 124 8.85 29.73 -52.02
C MET A 124 7.88 30.15 -53.14
N SER A 125 6.63 29.66 -53.10
CA SER A 125 5.60 30.09 -54.05
C SER A 125 5.25 31.57 -53.91
N SER A 126 5.17 32.07 -52.67
CA SER A 126 4.84 33.47 -52.41
C SER A 126 5.96 34.43 -52.86
N THR A 127 7.23 34.06 -52.62
CA THR A 127 8.39 34.85 -53.04
C THR A 127 8.63 34.80 -54.55
N ALA A 128 8.36 33.67 -55.20
CA ALA A 128 8.35 33.60 -56.65
C ALA A 128 7.27 34.52 -57.26
N SER A 129 6.08 34.56 -56.67
CA SER A 129 5.00 35.43 -57.15
C SER A 129 5.27 36.92 -56.97
N SER A 130 5.97 37.34 -55.91
CA SER A 130 6.35 38.75 -55.70
C SER A 130 7.56 39.18 -56.53
N ALA A 131 8.48 38.26 -56.83
CA ALA A 131 9.60 38.51 -57.74
C ALA A 131 9.13 38.76 -59.19
N LEU A 132 8.07 38.07 -59.63
CA LEU A 132 7.44 38.30 -60.94
C LEU A 132 6.74 39.68 -61.05
N ALA A 133 6.34 40.30 -59.94
CA ALA A 133 5.69 41.60 -59.92
C ALA A 133 6.66 42.81 -60.02
N SER A 134 7.97 42.59 -59.86
CA SER A 134 8.97 43.67 -59.72
C SER A 134 9.75 44.14 -60.97
N PRO A 135 9.70 43.50 -62.16
CA PRO A 135 10.52 43.98 -63.29
C PRO A 135 9.82 45.00 -64.22
N SER A 136 8.51 45.19 -64.17
CA SER A 136 7.79 46.03 -65.17
C SER A 136 7.72 47.52 -64.84
N VAL A 137 7.83 47.92 -63.56
CA VAL A 137 7.68 49.33 -63.15
C VAL A 137 8.99 50.12 -63.26
N ARG A 138 10.15 49.47 -63.11
CA ARG A 138 11.46 50.16 -63.18
C ARG A 138 11.96 50.41 -64.60
N ALA A 139 11.44 49.70 -65.59
CA ALA A 139 11.78 49.94 -67.00
C ALA A 139 11.12 51.21 -67.57
N VAL A 140 10.01 51.68 -66.97
CA VAL A 140 9.26 52.85 -67.45
C VAL A 140 9.80 54.18 -66.87
N LEU A 141 10.47 54.13 -65.71
CA LEU A 141 10.97 55.31 -65.00
C LEU A 141 12.43 55.70 -65.36
N GLY A 142 13.09 54.95 -66.24
CA GLY A 142 14.47 55.21 -66.67
C GLY A 142 14.62 56.03 -67.96
N GLU A 143 13.52 56.42 -68.61
CA GLU A 143 13.49 57.10 -69.92
C GLU A 143 12.98 58.55 -69.83
N LEU A 144 13.26 59.28 -68.73
CA LEU A 144 13.01 60.71 -68.59
C LEU A 144 14.29 61.49 -68.29
#